data_AF-A0A1K2IUS5-F1
#
_entry.id   AF-A0A1K2IUS5-F1
#
_cell.length_a   1.000
_cell.length_b   1.000
_cell.length_c   1.000
_cell.angle_alpha   90.00
_cell.angle_beta   90.00
_cell.angle_gamma   90.00
#
_symmetry.space_group_name_H-M   'P 1'
#
loop_
_entity.id
_entity.type
_entity.pdbx_description
1 polymer ?
#
loop_
_entity_poly.entity_id
_entity_poly.type
_entity_poly.pdbx_seq_one_letter_code
_entity_poly.pdbx_strand_id
1 'polypeptide(L)'
;MRFSFALVLLIPIFGISQINDQNIRIKALKKGLIGKELVFGKWNEKGKTETHLTYLGTVKTNQGKTYKILNSIWIWGLSHRATNRILIFNANNQYLGNYYVTLNIDLPTKLKNRILIFQNTDSNCSKNVASKISLKNGLPKEFFRECKDGYGDIYAFDGIN
;
A
#
# COMPACT_ATOMS: atom_id res chain seq x y z
N MET A 1 -4.36 54.74 -31.68
CA MET A 1 -4.80 54.13 -30.41
C MET A 1 -4.61 52.62 -30.52
N ARG A 2 -3.61 52.05 -29.83
CA ARG A 2 -3.37 50.59 -29.81
C ARG A 2 -4.15 50.00 -28.63
N PHE A 3 -5.22 49.26 -28.90
CA PHE A 3 -5.93 48.50 -27.89
C PHE A 3 -5.21 47.15 -27.71
N SER A 4 -4.49 47.01 -26.60
CA SER A 4 -3.94 45.71 -26.17
C SER A 4 -5.06 44.90 -25.52
N PHE A 5 -5.50 43.81 -26.17
CA PHE A 5 -6.33 42.79 -25.55
C PHE A 5 -5.45 41.90 -24.66
N ALA A 6 -5.62 41.98 -23.34
CA ALA A 6 -5.02 41.04 -22.40
C ALA A 6 -5.88 39.77 -22.37
N LEU A 7 -5.37 38.68 -22.93
CA LEU A 7 -5.97 37.35 -22.86
C LEU A 7 -5.74 36.77 -21.45
N VAL A 8 -6.77 36.78 -20.61
CA VAL A 8 -6.75 36.14 -19.29
C VAL A 8 -6.88 34.63 -19.47
N LEU A 9 -5.76 33.92 -19.39
CA LEU A 9 -5.72 32.46 -19.30
C LEU A 9 -6.27 32.02 -17.94
N LEU A 10 -7.53 31.57 -17.93
CA LEU A 10 -8.12 30.81 -16.83
C LEU A 10 -7.38 29.47 -16.71
N ILE A 11 -6.41 29.39 -15.79
CA ILE A 11 -5.77 28.14 -15.42
C ILE A 11 -6.81 27.30 -14.65
N PRO A 12 -7.20 26.10 -15.12
CA PRO A 12 -8.08 25.24 -14.36
C PRO A 12 -7.34 24.79 -13.11
N ILE A 13 -7.90 25.12 -11.95
CA ILE A 13 -7.42 24.62 -10.65
C ILE A 13 -7.72 23.12 -10.63
N PHE A 14 -6.71 22.32 -10.95
CA PHE A 14 -6.78 20.87 -10.83
C PHE A 14 -7.08 20.50 -9.36
N GLY A 15 -8.10 19.66 -9.17
CA GLY A 15 -8.67 19.31 -7.87
C GLY A 15 -7.65 18.73 -6.88
N ILE A 16 -7.71 19.26 -5.65
CA ILE A 16 -6.89 18.89 -4.49
C ILE A 16 -7.39 17.58 -3.86
N SER A 17 -7.53 16.50 -4.64
CA SER A 17 -8.04 15.22 -4.12
C SER A 17 -6.94 14.24 -3.67
N GLN A 18 -5.66 14.56 -3.87
CA GLN A 18 -4.54 13.65 -3.55
C GLN A 18 -3.85 13.91 -2.20
N ILE A 19 -4.18 15.01 -1.49
CA ILE A 19 -3.45 15.44 -0.28
C ILE A 19 -3.84 14.62 0.98
N ASN A 20 -5.06 14.06 1.03
CA ASN A 20 -5.55 13.39 2.24
C ASN A 20 -4.83 12.05 2.52
N ASP A 21 -4.50 11.30 1.47
CA ASP A 21 -3.91 9.96 1.55
C ASP A 21 -2.53 9.93 2.24
N GLN A 22 -1.67 10.92 1.96
CA GLN A 22 -0.34 10.97 2.56
C GLN A 22 -0.44 11.20 4.08
N ASN A 23 -1.31 12.10 4.52
CA ASN A 23 -1.44 12.46 5.93
C ASN A 23 -1.90 11.28 6.79
N ILE A 24 -2.87 10.50 6.32
CA ILE A 24 -3.35 9.32 7.05
C ILE A 24 -2.29 8.21 7.12
N ARG A 25 -1.50 8.02 6.06
CA ARG A 25 -0.38 7.05 6.03
C ARG A 25 0.70 7.42 7.04
N ILE A 26 1.12 8.68 7.05
CA ILE A 26 2.09 9.19 8.03
C ILE A 26 1.53 9.08 9.46
N LYS A 27 0.24 9.37 9.66
CA LYS A 27 -0.42 9.21 10.97
C LYS A 27 -0.40 7.75 11.43
N ALA A 28 -0.68 6.80 10.55
CA ALA A 28 -0.60 5.37 10.86
C ALA A 28 0.82 4.94 11.26
N LEU A 29 1.83 5.35 10.49
CA LEU A 29 3.24 5.07 10.80
C LEU A 29 3.68 5.67 12.13
N LYS A 30 3.31 6.93 12.41
CA LYS A 30 3.65 7.63 13.66
C LYS A 30 2.99 7.01 14.89
N LYS A 31 1.77 6.46 14.75
CA LYS A 31 1.12 5.71 15.84
C LYS A 31 1.89 4.44 16.20
N GLY A 32 2.57 3.81 15.25
CA GLY A 32 3.44 2.65 15.50
C GLY A 32 2.72 1.39 15.99
N LEU A 33 1.39 1.32 15.84
CA LEU A 33 0.59 0.19 16.32
C LEU A 33 0.72 -1.00 15.35
N ILE A 34 1.66 -1.89 15.63
CA ILE A 34 1.96 -3.04 14.78
C ILE A 34 0.77 -4.00 14.73
N GLY A 35 0.37 -4.39 13.52
CA GLY A 35 -0.70 -5.37 13.26
C GLY A 35 -2.12 -4.85 13.55
N LYS A 36 -2.27 -3.59 13.99
CA LYS A 36 -3.56 -3.00 14.28
C LYS A 36 -4.05 -2.17 13.10
N GLU A 37 -5.27 -2.46 12.66
CA GLU A 37 -5.93 -1.70 11.61
C GLU A 37 -6.40 -0.34 12.12
N LEU A 38 -6.22 0.68 11.27
CA LEU A 38 -6.76 2.01 11.42
C LEU A 38 -7.63 2.33 10.21
N VAL A 39 -8.90 2.65 10.46
CA VAL A 39 -9.87 3.02 9.43
C VAL A 39 -10.01 4.54 9.38
N PHE A 40 -9.97 5.10 8.16
CA PHE A 40 -10.10 6.52 7.89
C PHE A 40 -11.19 6.76 6.85
N GLY A 41 -12.08 7.71 7.13
CA GLY A 41 -13.25 7.94 6.29
C GLY A 41 -14.37 6.95 6.58
N LYS A 42 -15.40 7.01 5.75
CA LYS A 42 -16.53 6.08 5.76
C LYS A 42 -17.10 6.03 4.36
N TRP A 43 -17.03 4.86 3.72
CA TRP A 43 -17.53 4.72 2.36
C TRP A 43 -19.05 4.88 2.35
N ASN A 44 -19.58 5.46 1.26
CA ASN A 44 -21.01 5.45 1.00
C ASN A 44 -21.32 5.55 -0.50
N GLU A 45 -22.56 5.24 -0.85
CA GLU A 45 -23.12 5.31 -2.21
C GLU A 45 -23.11 6.73 -2.80
N LYS A 46 -22.79 7.76 -2.01
CA LYS A 46 -22.65 9.15 -2.47
C LYS A 46 -21.21 9.48 -2.89
N GLY A 47 -20.33 8.49 -2.98
CA GLY A 47 -18.96 8.63 -3.47
C GLY A 47 -17.92 8.96 -2.39
N LYS A 48 -18.25 8.84 -1.09
CA LYS A 48 -17.24 8.91 -0.04
C LYS A 48 -16.35 7.68 -0.07
N THR A 49 -15.10 7.84 0.36
CA THR A 49 -14.10 6.78 0.39
C THR A 49 -13.78 6.35 1.82
N GLU A 50 -13.17 5.17 1.93
CA GLU A 50 -12.69 4.59 3.19
C GLU A 50 -11.31 3.98 2.96
N THR A 51 -10.39 4.20 3.90
CA THR A 51 -9.03 3.68 3.81
C THR A 51 -8.67 2.94 5.08
N HIS A 52 -8.29 1.68 4.93
CA HIS A 52 -7.81 0.82 6.00
C HIS A 52 -6.29 0.73 5.91
N LEU A 53 -5.62 1.06 7.01
CA LEU A 53 -4.18 1.05 7.11
C LEU A 53 -3.73 0.13 8.23
N THR A 54 -2.85 -0.82 7.94
CA THR A 54 -2.28 -1.73 8.93
C THR A 54 -0.76 -1.70 8.86
N TYR A 55 -0.13 -1.17 9.90
CA TYR A 55 1.33 -1.10 9.99
C TYR A 55 1.91 -2.45 10.41
N LEU A 56 2.79 -3.04 9.60
CA LEU A 56 3.33 -4.37 9.89
C LEU A 56 4.67 -4.33 10.64
N GLY A 57 5.33 -3.18 10.65
CA GLY A 57 6.58 -2.97 11.38
C GLY A 57 7.71 -2.46 10.49
N THR A 58 8.90 -2.45 11.10
CA THR A 58 10.16 -2.00 10.48
C THR A 58 11.07 -3.20 10.22
N VAL A 59 11.78 -3.20 9.09
CA VAL A 59 12.87 -4.13 8.78
C VAL A 59 14.14 -3.35 8.46
N LYS A 60 15.27 -3.82 8.99
CA LYS A 60 16.62 -3.38 8.58
C LYS A 60 17.30 -4.50 7.79
N THR A 61 17.78 -4.16 6.60
CA THR A 61 18.51 -5.09 5.73
C THR A 61 19.94 -5.32 6.24
N ASN A 62 20.61 -6.33 5.70
CA ASN A 62 22.03 -6.56 5.92
C ASN A 62 22.90 -5.37 5.48
N GLN A 63 22.46 -4.61 4.48
CA GLN A 63 23.15 -3.43 3.96
C GLN A 63 22.80 -2.16 4.76
N GLY A 64 22.04 -2.28 5.85
CA GLY A 64 21.68 -1.16 6.73
C GLY A 64 20.47 -0.34 6.26
N LYS A 65 19.94 -0.56 5.06
CA LYS A 65 18.69 0.07 4.60
C LYS A 65 17.54 -0.31 5.54
N THR A 66 16.68 0.66 5.84
CA THR A 66 15.55 0.47 6.75
C THR A 66 14.24 0.74 6.01
N TYR A 67 13.33 -0.21 6.06
CA TYR A 67 12.00 -0.12 5.46
C TYR A 67 10.90 -0.25 6.53
N LYS A 68 9.85 0.54 6.38
CA LYS A 68 8.59 0.46 7.12
C LYS A 68 7.52 -0.06 6.17
N ILE A 69 6.79 -1.09 6.60
CA ILE A 69 5.83 -1.80 5.76
C ILE A 69 4.40 -1.50 6.24
N LEU A 70 3.54 -1.02 5.34
CA LEU A 70 2.18 -0.63 5.64
C LEU A 70 1.24 -1.23 4.61
N ASN A 71 0.29 -2.05 5.04
CA ASN A 71 -0.80 -2.47 4.17
C ASN A 71 -1.81 -1.33 4.02
N SER A 72 -2.33 -1.15 2.80
CA SER A 72 -3.34 -0.17 2.47
C SER A 72 -4.45 -0.81 1.66
N ILE A 73 -5.68 -0.68 2.13
CA ILE A 73 -6.90 -1.00 1.38
C ILE A 73 -7.64 0.32 1.21
N TRP A 74 -7.73 0.82 -0.02
CA TRP A 74 -8.51 2.02 -0.32
C TRP A 74 -9.80 1.63 -1.03
N ILE A 75 -10.92 1.89 -0.38
CA ILE A 75 -12.27 1.61 -0.85
C ILE A 75 -12.85 2.87 -1.47
N TRP A 76 -13.28 2.77 -2.73
CA TRP A 76 -13.69 3.91 -3.53
C TRP A 76 -14.72 3.56 -4.62
N GLY A 77 -15.30 4.61 -5.18
CA GLY A 77 -16.29 4.51 -6.26
C GLY A 77 -17.64 4.01 -5.78
N LEU A 78 -18.65 4.12 -6.65
CA LEU A 78 -20.03 3.74 -6.33
C LEU A 78 -20.20 2.22 -6.21
N SER A 79 -19.32 1.45 -6.84
CA SER A 79 -19.34 -0.03 -6.81
C SER A 79 -18.49 -0.63 -5.68
N HIS A 80 -18.09 0.16 -4.68
CA HIS A 80 -17.32 -0.31 -3.53
C HIS A 80 -16.02 -1.05 -3.92
N ARG A 81 -15.29 -0.50 -4.91
CA ARG A 81 -14.04 -1.09 -5.40
C ARG A 81 -12.93 -0.90 -4.37
N ALA A 82 -12.00 -1.84 -4.33
CA ALA A 82 -10.82 -1.77 -3.45
C ALA A 82 -9.52 -1.72 -4.26
N THR A 83 -8.64 -0.80 -3.88
CA THR A 83 -7.24 -0.75 -4.34
C THR A 83 -6.36 -1.22 -3.19
N ASN A 84 -5.69 -2.35 -3.36
CA ASN A 84 -4.87 -2.98 -2.33
C ASN A 84 -3.39 -2.77 -2.62
N ARG A 85 -2.63 -2.29 -1.64
CA ARG A 85 -1.19 -2.03 -1.77
C ARG A 85 -0.42 -2.43 -0.52
N ILE A 86 0.77 -2.97 -0.73
CA ILE A 86 1.83 -3.05 0.29
C ILE A 86 2.70 -1.81 0.09
N LEU A 87 2.51 -0.79 0.92
CA LEU A 87 3.24 0.47 0.85
C LEU A 87 4.57 0.37 1.59
N ILE A 88 5.63 0.87 0.96
CA ILE A 88 6.99 0.86 1.51
C ILE A 88 7.45 2.28 1.79
N PHE A 89 7.98 2.48 3.00
CA PHE A 89 8.57 3.75 3.42
C PHE A 89 9.98 3.53 3.94
N ASN A 90 10.82 4.55 3.93
CA ASN A 90 12.12 4.50 4.60
C ASN A 90 12.02 4.84 6.10
N ALA A 91 13.16 4.89 6.79
CA ALA A 91 13.24 5.26 8.21
C ALA A 91 12.58 6.62 8.52
N ASN A 92 12.65 7.58 7.60
CA ASN A 92 12.12 8.94 7.73
C ASN A 92 10.63 9.05 7.37
N ASN A 93 9.93 7.92 7.17
CA ASN A 93 8.56 7.85 6.65
C ASN A 93 8.40 8.46 5.24
N GLN A 94 9.47 8.52 4.44
CA GLN A 94 9.36 8.90 3.03
C GLN A 94 8.90 7.69 2.23
N TYR A 95 7.87 7.87 1.42
CA TYR A 95 7.33 6.81 0.57
C TYR A 95 8.35 6.44 -0.52
N LEU A 96 8.63 5.15 -0.66
CA LEU A 96 9.60 4.62 -1.63
C LEU A 96 8.92 3.94 -2.81
N GLY A 97 7.73 3.37 -2.61
CA GLY A 97 7.06 2.56 -3.60
C GLY A 97 6.05 1.60 -3.00
N ASN A 98 5.53 0.71 -3.84
CA ASN A 98 4.50 -0.24 -3.46
C ASN A 98 4.54 -1.54 -4.25
N TYR A 99 3.95 -2.58 -3.68
CA TYR A 99 3.44 -3.71 -4.45
C TYR A 99 1.93 -3.54 -4.57
N TYR A 100 1.41 -3.51 -5.80
CA TYR A 100 -0.02 -3.62 -6.04
C TYR A 100 -0.43 -5.09 -5.92
N VAL A 101 -1.43 -5.38 -5.09
CA VAL A 101 -1.98 -6.74 -4.95
C VAL A 101 -3.43 -6.76 -5.36
N THR A 102 -3.88 -7.90 -5.88
CA THR A 102 -5.21 -8.02 -6.50
C THR A 102 -6.31 -7.89 -5.46
N LEU A 103 -6.26 -8.72 -4.42
CA LEU A 103 -7.28 -8.78 -3.37
C LEU A 103 -6.69 -8.40 -2.00
N ASN A 104 -7.54 -7.98 -1.07
CA ASN A 104 -7.13 -7.67 0.30
C ASN A 104 -6.57 -8.90 1.03
N ILE A 105 -7.06 -10.09 0.71
CA ILE A 105 -6.56 -11.39 1.20
C ILE A 105 -5.14 -11.72 0.68
N ASP A 106 -4.68 -11.02 -0.35
CA ASP A 106 -3.32 -11.15 -0.88
C ASP A 106 -2.30 -10.28 -0.13
N LEU A 107 -2.78 -9.42 0.77
CA LEU A 107 -1.91 -8.63 1.63
C LEU A 107 -1.21 -9.51 2.67
N PRO A 108 0.03 -9.18 3.04
CA PRO A 108 0.77 -9.91 4.05
C PRO A 108 0.12 -9.72 5.42
N THR A 109 0.09 -10.79 6.20
CA THR A 109 -0.51 -10.79 7.54
C THR A 109 0.41 -10.21 8.60
N LYS A 110 1.72 -10.36 8.42
CA LYS A 110 2.72 -9.88 9.39
C LYS A 110 4.12 -9.81 8.80
N LEU A 111 4.98 -9.02 9.45
CA LEU A 111 6.42 -9.01 9.27
C LEU A 111 7.06 -9.62 10.52
N LYS A 112 7.86 -10.67 10.37
CA LYS A 112 8.60 -11.28 11.49
C LYS A 112 9.98 -11.70 11.03
N ASN A 113 11.02 -11.38 11.81
CA ASN A 113 12.41 -11.77 11.53
C ASN A 113 12.88 -11.39 10.12
N ARG A 114 12.49 -10.20 9.63
CA ARG A 114 12.76 -9.69 8.27
C ARG A 114 12.10 -10.50 7.15
N ILE A 115 11.10 -11.31 7.47
CA ILE A 115 10.30 -12.10 6.53
C ILE A 115 8.89 -11.54 6.54
N LEU A 116 8.40 -11.17 5.37
CA LEU A 116 7.03 -10.79 5.13
C LEU A 116 6.21 -12.07 4.87
N ILE A 117 5.18 -12.29 5.69
CA ILE A 117 4.45 -13.56 5.73
C ILE A 117 3.03 -13.35 5.19
N PHE A 118 2.71 -14.10 4.14
CA PHE A 118 1.41 -14.14 3.49
C PHE A 118 0.73 -15.45 3.89
N GLN A 119 -0.40 -15.36 4.58
CA GLN A 119 -1.21 -16.53 4.92
C GLN A 119 -2.40 -16.58 3.96
N ASN A 120 -2.70 -17.78 3.47
CA ASN A 120 -3.85 -18.00 2.62
C ASN A 120 -5.11 -18.08 3.50
N THR A 121 -5.93 -17.03 3.45
CA THR A 121 -7.22 -16.95 4.13
C THR A 121 -8.41 -17.22 3.21
N ASP A 122 -8.19 -17.23 1.90
CA ASP A 122 -9.19 -17.62 0.89
C ASP A 122 -9.56 -19.10 1.02
N SER A 123 -10.84 -19.41 0.88
CA SER A 123 -11.35 -20.77 0.75
C SER A 123 -10.83 -21.49 -0.51
N ASN A 124 -10.49 -20.75 -1.57
CA ASN A 124 -9.99 -21.30 -2.84
C ASN A 124 -8.49 -21.59 -2.81
N CYS A 125 -7.75 -21.05 -1.84
CA CYS A 125 -6.34 -21.31 -1.63
C CYS A 125 -6.11 -22.36 -0.54
N SER A 126 -4.96 -23.03 -0.62
CA SER A 126 -4.57 -24.00 0.41
C SER A 126 -4.16 -23.26 1.70
N LYS A 127 -4.95 -23.45 2.77
CA LYS A 127 -4.70 -22.83 4.09
C LYS A 127 -3.39 -23.27 4.75
N ASN A 128 -2.84 -24.42 4.32
CA ASN A 128 -1.57 -24.94 4.81
C ASN A 128 -0.36 -24.31 4.10
N VAL A 129 -0.59 -23.56 3.02
CA VAL A 129 0.45 -22.86 2.26
C VAL A 129 0.57 -21.43 2.77
N ALA A 130 1.80 -20.98 2.95
CA ALA A 130 2.10 -19.60 3.31
C ALA A 130 3.36 -19.14 2.58
N SER A 131 3.25 -18.04 1.84
CA SER A 131 4.40 -17.44 1.16
C SER A 131 5.23 -16.61 2.14
N LYS A 132 6.54 -16.77 2.08
CA LYS A 132 7.51 -16.14 3.00
C LYS A 132 8.55 -15.39 2.20
N ILE A 133 8.44 -14.07 2.18
CA ILE A 133 9.31 -13.22 1.37
C ILE A 133 10.38 -12.59 2.26
N SER A 134 11.63 -12.95 2.01
CA SER A 134 12.77 -12.42 2.76
C SER A 134 13.11 -11.00 2.30
N LEU A 135 13.19 -10.08 3.26
CA LEU A 135 13.64 -8.69 3.05
C LEU A 135 15.08 -8.47 3.55
N LYS A 136 15.82 -9.55 3.81
CA LYS A 136 17.18 -9.51 4.37
C LYS A 136 18.14 -8.69 3.50
N ASN A 137 18.02 -8.80 2.17
CA ASN A 137 18.94 -8.20 1.20
C ASN A 137 18.34 -7.01 0.44
N GLY A 138 17.20 -6.47 0.89
CA GLY A 138 16.48 -5.42 0.16
C GLY A 138 15.05 -5.81 -0.16
N LEU A 139 14.35 -4.91 -0.86
CA LEU A 139 13.04 -5.19 -1.43
C LEU A 139 13.23 -6.05 -2.70
N PRO A 140 12.55 -7.20 -2.84
CA PRO A 140 12.60 -7.97 -4.07
C PRO A 140 11.91 -7.19 -5.20
N LYS A 141 12.47 -7.22 -6.42
CA LYS A 141 11.83 -6.60 -7.60
C LYS A 141 10.47 -7.22 -7.89
N GLU A 142 10.36 -8.52 -7.66
CA GLU A 142 9.12 -9.28 -7.78
C GLU A 142 9.15 -10.44 -6.77
N PHE A 143 7.97 -10.94 -6.41
CA PHE A 143 7.86 -12.18 -5.65
C PHE A 143 6.64 -12.98 -6.06
N PHE A 144 6.74 -14.29 -5.93
CA PHE A 144 5.64 -15.22 -6.13
C PHE A 144 4.89 -15.46 -4.81
N ARG A 145 3.57 -15.34 -4.84
CA ARG A 145 2.67 -15.74 -3.75
C ARG A 145 1.89 -16.97 -4.18
N GLU A 146 2.23 -18.10 -3.57
CA GLU A 146 1.55 -19.37 -3.81
C GLU A 146 0.17 -19.41 -3.14
N CYS A 147 -0.84 -19.76 -3.94
CA CYS A 147 -2.20 -20.04 -3.48
C CYS A 147 -2.38 -21.54 -3.21
N LYS A 148 -2.04 -22.41 -4.18
CA LYS A 148 -2.25 -23.87 -4.09
C LYS A 148 -1.41 -24.62 -5.13
N ASP A 149 -0.78 -25.73 -4.74
CA ASP A 149 -0.12 -26.70 -5.62
C ASP A 149 0.87 -26.06 -6.63
N GLY A 150 1.64 -25.06 -6.19
CA GLY A 150 2.58 -24.32 -7.04
C GLY A 150 1.95 -23.24 -7.94
N TYR A 151 0.63 -23.06 -7.90
CA TYR A 151 -0.09 -21.98 -8.59
C TYR A 151 -0.29 -20.77 -7.67
N GLY A 152 -0.29 -19.58 -8.27
CA GLY A 152 -0.42 -18.32 -7.56
C GLY A 152 -0.12 -17.12 -8.44
N ASP A 153 0.21 -16.00 -7.80
CA ASP A 153 0.39 -14.71 -8.45
C ASP A 153 1.81 -14.17 -8.27
N ILE A 154 2.27 -13.38 -9.23
CA ILE A 154 3.53 -12.63 -9.14
C ILE A 154 3.19 -11.15 -8.91
N TYR A 155 3.82 -10.55 -7.91
CA TYR A 155 3.69 -9.13 -7.63
C TYR A 155 5.02 -8.43 -7.81
N ALA A 156 5.01 -7.33 -8.56
CA ALA A 156 6.18 -6.52 -8.85
C ALA A 156 6.22 -5.25 -7.97
N PHE A 157 7.42 -4.83 -7.62
CA PHE A 157 7.66 -3.58 -6.91
C PHE A 157 7.63 -2.40 -7.88
N ASP A 158 6.76 -1.45 -7.61
CA ASP A 158 6.68 -0.16 -8.29
C ASP A 158 7.23 0.94 -7.36
N GLY A 159 8.46 1.36 -7.62
CA GLY A 159 9.12 2.42 -6.88
C GLY A 159 10.65 2.40 -6.95
N ILE A 160 11.28 3.05 -5.98
CA ILE A 160 12.72 3.26 -5.89
C ILE A 160 13.28 2.38 -4.76
N ASN A 161 14.33 1.60 -5.06
CA ASN A 161 14.95 0.63 -4.15
C ASN A 161 16.35 1.03 -3.70
#